data_AF-A0A945G2T4-F1
#
_entry.id   AF-A0A945G2T4-F1
#
_cell.length_a   1.000
_cell.length_b   1.000
_cell.length_c   1.000
_cell.angle_alpha   90.00
_cell.angle_beta   90.00
_cell.angle_gamma   90.00
#
_symmetry.space_group_name_H-M   'P 1'
#
loop_
_entity.id
_entity.type
_entity.pdbx_description
1 polymer ?
#
loop_
_entity_poly.entity_id
_entity_poly.type
_entity_poly.pdbx_seq_one_letter_code
_entity_poly.pdbx_strand_id
1 'polypeptide(L)'
;MKKLLLTASAALTILFAQAQQCQADFSYMQNGPTTIFTDLSTVNPSWSTNYSVTWDWDFGDGTPVSHQQNPVHTYANNGIYTPCLTVTYFDSTIINWCTSVYCDSILIGNSIPASWDCNPATGCYDPGTGLGQYTSLSACQAVCGTPTPSWDCPVNTPGGCYDPGTGNGQYTSLAACQAVCGIPTPSWDCNSTGCYDPGTGMGQYTTLAACQAICVSTVSNACDSMTLVSTGGSPQTILMAEVPISFMDIHYWITTAPDGTVLGEDSLWNSHQIFNNMNNGQPYDTLNICITYIDNNTFNTCCVIWIWDANLGVWAKMGSVTSIGEIDLFDKKLIKVVDVLGRETSINSNQTLFFIYEDGTIEKRYIIDRK
;
A
#
# COMPACT_ATOMS: atom_id res chain seq x y z
N MET A 1 25.42 -88.39 0.51
CA MET A 1 24.91 -88.30 -0.88
C MET A 1 23.46 -88.77 -0.94
N LYS A 2 22.50 -87.84 -0.86
CA LYS A 2 21.10 -88.07 -1.27
C LYS A 2 20.61 -86.80 -1.96
N LYS A 3 20.05 -87.01 -3.14
CA LYS A 3 19.85 -86.07 -4.24
C LYS A 3 18.73 -85.08 -3.94
N LEU A 4 19.00 -83.77 -4.08
CA LEU A 4 17.96 -82.74 -4.18
C LEU A 4 17.29 -82.91 -5.54
N LEU A 5 16.01 -83.28 -5.58
CA LEU A 5 15.18 -83.13 -6.77
C LEU A 5 14.77 -81.65 -6.88
N LEU A 6 15.34 -80.92 -7.83
CA LEU A 6 14.73 -79.69 -8.33
C LEU A 6 13.68 -80.07 -9.37
N THR A 7 12.40 -79.89 -9.04
CA THR A 7 11.31 -79.85 -10.01
C THR A 7 11.34 -78.50 -10.72
N ALA A 8 11.85 -78.46 -11.94
CA ALA A 8 11.72 -77.30 -12.82
C ALA A 8 10.31 -77.31 -13.43
N SER A 9 9.41 -76.50 -12.88
CA SER A 9 8.14 -76.17 -13.52
C SER A 9 8.39 -75.21 -14.68
N ALA A 10 8.45 -75.75 -15.90
CA ALA A 10 8.44 -74.94 -17.12
C ALA A 10 7.01 -74.40 -17.33
N ALA A 11 6.80 -73.13 -16.97
CA ALA A 11 5.62 -72.41 -17.40
C ALA A 11 5.76 -72.13 -18.91
N LEU A 12 5.06 -72.91 -19.73
CA LEU A 12 4.89 -72.63 -21.15
C LEU A 12 3.92 -71.45 -21.27
N THR A 13 4.43 -70.22 -21.19
CA THR A 13 3.69 -69.04 -21.61
C THR A 13 3.56 -69.09 -23.13
N ILE A 14 2.38 -69.51 -23.61
CA ILE A 14 1.98 -69.27 -24.99
C ILE A 14 1.77 -67.76 -25.10
N LEU A 15 2.81 -67.04 -25.52
CA LEU A 15 2.68 -65.68 -26.03
C LEU A 15 1.87 -65.77 -27.33
N PHE A 16 0.55 -65.56 -27.23
CA PHE A 16 -0.22 -65.06 -28.37
C PHE A 16 0.20 -63.60 -28.60
N ALA A 17 1.41 -63.39 -29.11
CA ALA A 17 1.74 -62.16 -29.81
C ALA A 17 1.08 -62.22 -31.18
N GLN A 18 -0.26 -62.15 -31.24
CA GLN A 18 -0.88 -61.64 -32.44
C GLN A 18 -0.46 -60.17 -32.48
N ALA A 19 0.33 -59.78 -33.50
CA ALA A 19 0.54 -58.38 -33.78
C ALA A 19 -0.84 -57.75 -33.98
N GLN A 20 -1.32 -56.99 -33.01
CA GLN A 20 -2.66 -56.44 -32.99
C GLN A 20 -2.82 -55.54 -34.22
N GLN A 21 -3.61 -55.99 -35.20
CA GLN A 21 -3.73 -55.34 -36.51
C GLN A 21 -4.40 -53.97 -36.39
N CYS A 22 -5.24 -53.78 -35.39
CA CYS A 22 -5.90 -52.52 -35.04
C CYS A 22 -6.06 -52.41 -33.52
N GLN A 23 -5.90 -51.20 -33.01
CA GLN A 23 -6.01 -50.86 -31.60
C GLN A 23 -7.02 -49.73 -31.44
N ALA A 24 -8.13 -50.02 -30.77
CA ALA A 24 -9.05 -49.01 -30.30
C ALA A 24 -8.35 -48.17 -29.23
N ASP A 25 -8.55 -46.86 -29.27
CA ASP A 25 -8.10 -45.95 -28.22
C ASP A 25 -8.94 -44.68 -28.25
N PHE A 26 -9.08 -44.02 -27.11
CA PHE A 26 -9.73 -42.73 -27.06
C PHE A 26 -9.19 -41.83 -25.95
N SER A 27 -9.43 -40.54 -26.13
CA SER A 27 -9.30 -39.54 -25.07
C SER A 27 -10.64 -38.84 -24.86
N TYR A 28 -10.76 -38.14 -23.73
CA TYR A 28 -11.97 -37.41 -23.41
C TYR A 28 -11.68 -36.10 -22.68
N MET A 29 -12.59 -35.14 -22.83
CA MET A 29 -12.65 -33.90 -22.04
C MET A 29 -14.01 -33.78 -21.37
N GLN A 30 -14.03 -33.36 -20.11
CA GLN A 30 -15.25 -33.22 -19.33
C GLN A 30 -15.58 -31.73 -19.09
N ASN A 31 -16.87 -31.41 -19.19
CA ASN A 31 -17.44 -30.12 -18.79
C ASN A 31 -18.72 -30.39 -17.98
N GLY A 32 -18.56 -30.51 -16.65
CA GLY A 32 -19.65 -30.94 -15.77
C GLY A 32 -20.12 -32.38 -16.11
N PRO A 33 -21.43 -32.62 -16.33
CA PRO A 33 -21.95 -33.93 -16.70
C PRO A 33 -21.71 -34.31 -18.18
N THR A 34 -21.27 -33.37 -19.01
CA THR A 34 -21.04 -33.58 -20.44
C THR A 34 -19.60 -33.98 -20.72
N THR A 35 -19.40 -35.08 -21.44
CA THR A 35 -18.10 -35.60 -21.88
C THR A 35 -18.01 -35.55 -23.41
N ILE A 36 -16.89 -35.02 -23.91
CA ILE A 36 -16.56 -34.97 -25.33
C ILE A 36 -15.49 -36.04 -25.57
N PHE A 37 -15.79 -37.03 -26.42
CA PHE A 37 -14.88 -38.11 -26.75
C PHE A 37 -14.11 -37.80 -28.04
N THR A 38 -12.84 -38.21 -28.09
CA THR A 38 -11.98 -38.10 -29.26
C THR A 38 -11.37 -39.47 -29.57
N ASP A 39 -11.65 -39.99 -30.76
CA ASP A 39 -11.08 -41.23 -31.28
C ASP A 39 -9.57 -41.09 -31.52
N LEU A 40 -8.81 -42.01 -30.93
CA LEU A 40 -7.35 -42.14 -31.11
C LEU A 40 -6.99 -43.51 -31.70
N SER A 41 -7.98 -44.25 -32.19
CA SER A 41 -7.79 -45.62 -32.68
C SER A 41 -6.83 -45.66 -33.85
N THR A 42 -5.99 -46.69 -33.86
CA THR A 42 -4.97 -46.89 -34.88
C THR A 42 -5.11 -48.26 -35.55
N VAL A 43 -4.63 -48.34 -36.78
CA VAL A 43 -4.48 -49.59 -37.51
C VAL A 43 -3.04 -49.71 -37.97
N ASN A 44 -2.51 -50.93 -37.98
CA ASN A 44 -1.14 -51.18 -38.36
C ASN A 44 -0.91 -50.65 -39.79
N PRO A 45 0.09 -49.77 -40.03
CA PRO A 45 0.35 -49.22 -41.36
C PRO A 45 0.64 -50.28 -42.43
N SER A 46 1.09 -51.47 -42.03
CA SER A 46 1.32 -52.62 -42.92
C SER A 46 0.07 -53.46 -43.20
N TRP A 47 -1.09 -53.13 -42.63
CA TRP A 47 -2.32 -53.90 -42.79
C TRP A 47 -3.05 -53.56 -44.09
N SER A 48 -3.43 -52.29 -44.26
CA SER A 48 -4.04 -51.78 -45.50
C SER A 48 -4.11 -50.25 -45.48
N THR A 49 -4.12 -49.63 -46.65
CA THR A 49 -4.42 -48.20 -46.83
C THR A 49 -5.81 -47.95 -47.42
N ASN A 50 -6.56 -49.02 -47.73
CA ASN A 50 -7.89 -48.95 -48.34
C ASN A 50 -8.91 -49.72 -47.50
N TYR A 51 -9.34 -49.11 -46.41
CA TYR A 51 -10.32 -49.67 -45.48
C TYR A 51 -11.41 -48.66 -45.14
N SER A 52 -12.58 -49.14 -44.75
CA SER A 52 -13.59 -48.36 -44.04
C SER A 52 -13.44 -48.57 -42.53
N VAL A 53 -13.86 -47.57 -41.74
CA VAL A 53 -13.91 -47.64 -40.28
C VAL A 53 -15.33 -47.39 -39.82
N THR A 54 -15.73 -48.12 -38.79
CA THR A 54 -16.99 -47.93 -38.07
C THR A 54 -16.68 -47.80 -36.58
N TRP A 55 -17.42 -46.93 -35.90
CA TRP A 55 -17.29 -46.66 -34.47
C TRP A 55 -18.61 -47.04 -33.80
N ASP A 56 -18.52 -47.73 -32.66
CA ASP A 56 -19.65 -48.05 -31.79
C ASP A 56 -19.26 -47.67 -30.36
N TRP A 57 -19.92 -46.66 -29.82
CA TRP A 57 -19.71 -46.15 -28.48
C TRP A 57 -20.81 -46.60 -27.54
N ASP A 58 -20.47 -47.43 -26.55
CA ASP A 58 -21.30 -47.68 -25.37
C ASP A 58 -20.79 -46.77 -24.24
N PHE A 59 -21.63 -45.89 -23.70
CA PHE A 59 -21.21 -44.96 -22.64
C PHE A 59 -21.22 -45.58 -21.24
N GLY A 60 -21.71 -46.82 -21.09
CA GLY A 60 -21.75 -47.53 -19.81
C GLY A 60 -22.83 -47.04 -18.84
N ASP A 61 -23.75 -46.18 -19.29
CA ASP A 61 -24.88 -45.65 -18.51
C ASP A 61 -26.25 -46.18 -18.97
N GLY A 62 -26.25 -47.12 -19.93
CA GLY A 62 -27.45 -47.72 -20.49
C GLY A 62 -28.15 -46.86 -21.56
N THR A 63 -27.57 -45.74 -21.96
CA THR A 63 -28.06 -44.95 -23.09
C THR A 63 -27.77 -45.63 -24.44
N PRO A 64 -28.47 -45.27 -25.53
CA PRO A 64 -28.24 -45.88 -26.84
C PRO A 64 -26.80 -45.70 -27.35
N VAL A 65 -26.28 -46.71 -28.05
CA VAL A 65 -24.95 -46.69 -28.68
C VAL A 65 -24.86 -45.56 -29.71
N SER A 66 -23.72 -44.87 -29.75
CA SER A 66 -23.43 -43.84 -30.76
C SER A 66 -22.50 -44.36 -31.85
N HIS A 67 -22.81 -44.02 -33.11
CA HIS A 67 -22.00 -44.39 -34.29
C HIS A 67 -21.11 -43.25 -34.82
N GLN A 68 -20.97 -42.16 -34.06
CA GLN A 68 -20.12 -41.04 -34.42
C GLN A 68 -18.66 -41.33 -34.07
N GLN A 69 -17.72 -40.84 -34.89
CA GLN A 69 -16.30 -40.95 -34.57
C GLN A 69 -15.94 -40.24 -33.24
N ASN A 70 -16.43 -39.00 -33.06
CA ASN A 70 -16.15 -38.16 -31.89
C ASN A 70 -17.47 -37.69 -31.25
N PRO A 71 -18.15 -38.53 -30.45
CA PRO A 71 -19.44 -38.19 -29.87
C PRO A 71 -19.30 -37.22 -28.67
N VAL A 72 -20.37 -36.47 -28.43
CA VAL A 72 -20.60 -35.73 -27.19
C VAL A 72 -21.73 -36.41 -26.43
N HIS A 73 -21.47 -36.79 -25.18
CA HIS A 73 -22.44 -37.48 -24.32
C HIS A 73 -22.66 -36.75 -23.01
N THR A 74 -23.90 -36.70 -22.53
CA THR A 74 -24.23 -36.09 -21.24
C THR A 74 -24.83 -37.14 -20.31
N TYR A 75 -24.13 -37.43 -19.23
CA TYR A 75 -24.55 -38.41 -18.22
C TYR A 75 -25.60 -37.79 -17.29
N ALA A 76 -26.67 -38.53 -17.01
CA ALA A 76 -27.78 -38.04 -16.21
C ALA A 76 -27.44 -37.93 -14.71
N ASN A 77 -26.54 -38.79 -14.20
CA ASN A 77 -26.18 -38.86 -12.79
C ASN A 77 -24.66 -38.82 -12.61
N ASN A 78 -24.21 -38.40 -11.43
CA ASN A 78 -22.81 -38.51 -11.03
C ASN A 78 -22.49 -39.98 -10.71
N GLY A 79 -21.28 -40.43 -11.04
CA GLY A 79 -20.85 -41.80 -10.85
C GLY A 79 -19.63 -42.16 -11.67
N ILE A 80 -19.10 -43.37 -11.45
CA ILE A 80 -18.08 -43.97 -12.31
C ILE A 80 -18.79 -44.69 -13.44
N TYR A 81 -18.42 -44.35 -14.66
CA TYR A 81 -18.89 -45.00 -15.88
C TYR A 81 -17.70 -45.64 -16.60
N THR A 82 -17.97 -46.63 -17.45
CA THR A 82 -16.93 -47.31 -18.23
C THR A 82 -17.32 -47.28 -19.71
N PRO A 83 -17.14 -46.13 -20.38
CA PRO A 83 -17.37 -46.05 -21.81
C PRO A 83 -16.43 -47.00 -22.56
N CYS A 84 -16.99 -47.67 -23.55
CA CYS A 84 -16.31 -48.61 -24.44
C CYS A 84 -16.44 -48.14 -25.89
N LEU A 85 -15.30 -47.92 -26.55
CA LEU A 85 -15.22 -47.73 -27.99
C LEU A 85 -14.90 -49.07 -28.66
N THR A 86 -15.78 -49.48 -29.57
CA THR A 86 -15.50 -50.55 -30.52
C THR A 86 -15.25 -49.93 -31.89
N VAL A 87 -14.08 -50.20 -32.48
CA VAL A 87 -13.78 -49.85 -33.86
C VAL A 87 -13.71 -51.11 -34.71
N THR A 88 -14.36 -51.09 -35.87
CA THR A 88 -14.21 -52.14 -36.88
C THR A 88 -13.68 -51.53 -38.16
N TYR A 89 -12.51 -51.98 -38.55
CA TYR A 89 -11.87 -51.70 -39.82
C TYR A 89 -12.21 -52.82 -40.80
N PHE A 90 -12.60 -52.48 -42.03
CA PHE A 90 -12.90 -53.46 -43.08
C PHE A 90 -12.21 -53.08 -44.38
N ASP A 91 -11.40 -54.00 -44.91
CA ASP A 91 -10.78 -53.88 -46.23
C ASP A 91 -11.51 -54.76 -47.24
N SER A 92 -12.20 -54.13 -48.19
CA SER A 92 -12.95 -54.81 -49.24
C SER A 92 -12.09 -55.47 -50.32
N THR A 93 -10.81 -55.09 -50.43
CA THR A 93 -9.89 -55.55 -51.48
C THR A 93 -9.27 -56.91 -51.15
N ILE A 94 -8.86 -57.10 -49.90
CA ILE A 94 -8.33 -58.37 -49.39
C ILE A 94 -9.37 -59.16 -48.58
N ILE A 95 -10.58 -58.62 -48.43
CA ILE A 95 -11.70 -59.19 -47.66
C ILE A 95 -11.21 -59.57 -46.26
N ASN A 96 -10.67 -58.58 -45.56
CA ASN A 96 -10.15 -58.73 -44.22
C ASN A 96 -10.77 -57.69 -43.29
N TRP A 97 -10.90 -58.00 -42.01
CA TRP A 97 -11.40 -57.08 -41.01
C TRP A 97 -10.60 -57.16 -39.73
N CYS A 98 -10.60 -56.06 -39.00
CA CYS A 98 -10.04 -55.99 -37.68
C CYS A 98 -11.01 -55.25 -36.77
N THR A 99 -11.35 -55.86 -35.65
CA THR A 99 -12.20 -55.26 -34.62
C THR A 99 -11.40 -55.15 -33.34
N SER A 100 -11.46 -53.98 -32.71
CA SER A 100 -10.77 -53.69 -31.46
C SER A 100 -11.72 -52.96 -30.51
N VAL A 101 -11.62 -53.27 -29.23
CA VAL A 101 -12.44 -52.68 -28.18
C VAL A 101 -11.53 -52.10 -27.12
N TYR A 102 -11.77 -50.85 -26.76
CA TYR A 102 -11.10 -50.19 -25.65
C TYR A 102 -12.12 -49.58 -24.71
N CYS A 103 -12.00 -49.91 -23.42
CA CYS A 103 -12.85 -49.42 -22.37
C CYS A 103 -11.96 -48.81 -21.29
N ASP A 104 -12.30 -47.61 -20.84
CA ASP A 104 -11.63 -46.96 -19.72
C ASP A 104 -12.67 -46.38 -18.76
N SER A 105 -12.34 -46.42 -17.47
CA SER A 105 -13.22 -45.85 -16.45
C SER A 105 -13.11 -44.33 -16.45
N ILE A 106 -14.24 -43.65 -16.55
CA ILE A 106 -14.34 -42.21 -16.38
C ILE A 106 -15.20 -41.91 -15.17
N LEU A 107 -14.87 -40.85 -14.45
CA LEU A 107 -15.63 -40.41 -13.30
C LEU A 107 -16.40 -39.13 -13.64
N ILE A 108 -17.72 -39.21 -13.56
CA ILE A 108 -18.63 -38.10 -13.82
C ILE A 108 -19.06 -37.52 -12.47
N GLY A 109 -18.90 -36.21 -12.32
CA GLY A 109 -19.27 -35.51 -11.09
C GLY A 109 -18.15 -35.33 -10.07
N ASN A 110 -16.88 -35.58 -10.43
CA ASN A 110 -15.71 -35.23 -9.61
C ASN A 110 -15.05 -33.89 -10.02
N SER A 111 -15.81 -32.93 -10.51
CA SER A 111 -15.45 -31.56 -10.17
C SER A 111 -15.73 -31.44 -8.67
N ILE A 112 -14.67 -31.43 -7.87
CA ILE A 112 -14.72 -31.09 -6.46
C ILE A 112 -15.60 -29.83 -6.35
N PRO A 113 -16.75 -29.87 -5.62
CA PRO A 113 -17.65 -28.72 -5.58
C PRO A 113 -16.86 -27.50 -5.14
N ALA A 114 -16.99 -26.38 -5.87
CA ALA A 114 -16.31 -25.15 -5.47
C ALA A 114 -16.73 -24.80 -4.04
N SER A 115 -15.76 -24.84 -3.13
CA SER A 115 -15.94 -24.58 -1.71
C SER A 115 -14.95 -23.52 -1.33
N TRP A 116 -15.24 -22.71 -0.32
CA TRP A 116 -14.46 -21.51 -0.03
C TRP A 116 -14.06 -21.52 1.43
N ASP A 117 -12.78 -21.29 1.68
CA ASP A 117 -12.23 -21.03 3.00
C ASP A 117 -11.93 -19.54 3.15
N CYS A 118 -12.01 -19.06 4.39
CA CYS A 118 -11.68 -17.68 4.70
C CYS A 118 -10.25 -17.54 5.20
N ASN A 119 -9.43 -16.77 4.48
CA ASN A 119 -8.15 -16.28 4.98
C ASN A 119 -8.30 -14.80 5.42
N PRO A 120 -8.06 -14.46 6.69
CA PRO A 120 -8.13 -13.09 7.17
C PRO A 120 -7.22 -12.09 6.45
N ALA A 121 -6.10 -12.53 5.86
CA ALA A 121 -5.14 -11.68 5.16
C ALA A 121 -5.38 -11.57 3.64
N THR A 122 -5.91 -12.62 3.01
CA THR A 122 -6.03 -12.69 1.53
C THR A 122 -7.47 -12.83 1.04
N GLY A 123 -8.46 -12.88 1.95
CA GLY A 123 -9.87 -13.07 1.63
C GLY A 123 -10.25 -14.51 1.35
N CYS A 124 -11.39 -14.69 0.68
CA CYS A 124 -11.91 -16.01 0.30
C CYS A 124 -11.03 -16.67 -0.76
N TYR A 125 -10.67 -17.92 -0.54
CA TYR A 125 -9.98 -18.74 -1.54
C TYR A 125 -10.60 -20.14 -1.59
N ASP A 126 -10.51 -20.78 -2.77
CA ASP A 126 -10.96 -22.15 -2.96
C ASP A 126 -9.80 -23.11 -2.64
N PRO A 127 -9.90 -23.98 -1.62
CA PRO A 127 -8.86 -24.95 -1.28
C PRO A 127 -8.76 -26.10 -2.29
N GLY A 128 -9.69 -26.21 -3.25
CA GLY A 128 -9.72 -27.29 -4.24
C GLY A 128 -10.02 -28.66 -3.63
N THR A 129 -10.58 -28.71 -2.42
CA THR A 129 -10.91 -29.96 -1.69
C THR A 129 -12.40 -30.25 -1.61
N GLY A 130 -13.25 -29.25 -1.86
CA GLY A 130 -14.72 -29.40 -1.87
C GLY A 130 -15.33 -29.49 -0.48
N LEU A 131 -14.50 -29.24 0.53
CA LEU A 131 -14.83 -29.27 1.96
C LEU A 131 -14.58 -27.92 2.63
N GLY A 132 -14.42 -26.85 1.84
CA GLY A 132 -14.27 -25.50 2.35
C GLY A 132 -15.47 -25.06 3.18
N GLN A 133 -15.23 -24.16 4.13
CA GLN A 133 -16.18 -23.70 5.13
C GLN A 133 -17.50 -23.15 4.53
N TYR A 134 -17.46 -22.60 3.32
CA TYR A 134 -18.61 -22.07 2.61
C TYR A 134 -18.81 -22.77 1.27
N THR A 135 -20.06 -23.07 0.93
CA THR A 135 -20.43 -23.70 -0.35
C THR A 135 -20.63 -22.68 -1.48
N SER A 136 -20.40 -21.38 -1.23
CA SER A 136 -20.46 -20.33 -2.26
C SER A 136 -19.52 -19.17 -1.96
N LEU A 137 -19.01 -18.53 -3.02
CA LEU A 137 -18.16 -17.35 -2.92
C LEU A 137 -18.88 -16.20 -2.21
N SER A 138 -20.17 -16.01 -2.50
CA SER A 138 -20.97 -14.94 -1.89
C SER A 138 -21.18 -15.15 -0.39
N ALA A 139 -21.39 -16.39 0.06
CA ALA A 139 -21.48 -16.70 1.48
C ALA A 139 -20.14 -16.50 2.19
N CYS A 140 -19.03 -16.86 1.53
CA CYS A 140 -17.71 -16.59 2.05
C CYS A 140 -17.42 -15.08 2.12
N GLN A 141 -17.68 -14.31 1.07
CA GLN A 141 -17.43 -12.86 1.02
C GLN A 141 -18.31 -12.06 2.00
N ALA A 142 -19.48 -12.58 2.36
CA ALA A 142 -20.35 -11.96 3.37
C ALA A 142 -19.78 -12.03 4.79
N VAL A 143 -18.82 -12.94 5.05
CA VAL A 143 -18.24 -13.18 6.38
C VAL A 143 -16.73 -12.91 6.40
N CYS A 144 -16.04 -13.22 5.31
CA CYS A 144 -14.61 -13.10 5.16
C CYS A 144 -14.23 -11.71 4.67
N GLY A 145 -13.44 -10.98 5.47
CA GLY A 145 -12.97 -9.63 5.16
C GLY A 145 -13.53 -8.53 6.04
N THR A 146 -14.46 -8.84 6.97
CA THR A 146 -14.74 -7.96 8.11
C THR A 146 -14.35 -8.72 9.38
N PRO A 147 -13.17 -8.48 9.97
CA PRO A 147 -12.94 -8.94 11.33
C PRO A 147 -14.11 -8.43 12.17
N THR A 148 -14.79 -9.32 12.91
CA THR A 148 -15.85 -8.91 13.82
C THR A 148 -15.26 -7.84 14.74
N PRO A 149 -15.85 -6.62 14.82
CA PRO A 149 -15.26 -5.53 15.58
C PRO A 149 -14.98 -5.97 17.01
N SER A 150 -13.71 -5.99 17.35
CA SER A 150 -13.20 -6.43 18.66
C SER A 150 -12.46 -5.26 19.27
N TRP A 151 -12.35 -5.17 20.59
CA TRP A 151 -11.86 -3.96 21.24
C TRP A 151 -10.79 -4.32 22.26
N ASP A 152 -9.67 -3.61 22.20
CA ASP A 152 -8.57 -3.71 23.15
C ASP A 152 -8.46 -2.47 24.02
N CYS A 153 -7.79 -2.65 25.16
CA CYS A 153 -7.52 -1.60 26.13
C CYS A 153 -6.08 -1.77 26.64
N PRO A 154 -5.11 -1.00 26.11
CA PRO A 154 -3.72 -1.16 26.46
C PRO A 154 -3.49 -0.40 27.77
N VAL A 155 -3.17 -1.15 28.83
CA VAL A 155 -3.02 -0.73 30.23
C VAL A 155 -4.26 -0.08 30.84
N ASN A 156 -4.63 -0.49 32.06
CA ASN A 156 -5.78 0.00 32.84
C ASN A 156 -5.67 1.51 33.18
N THR A 157 -5.62 2.35 32.17
CA THR A 157 -5.45 3.80 32.20
C THR A 157 -6.49 4.43 31.27
N PRO A 158 -6.91 5.68 31.51
CA PRO A 158 -8.00 6.31 30.77
C PRO A 158 -7.57 6.65 29.33
N GLY A 159 -7.66 5.67 28.44
CA GLY A 159 -7.30 5.77 27.03
C GLY A 159 -8.35 5.13 26.11
N GLY A 160 -9.56 4.93 26.60
CA GLY A 160 -10.67 4.39 25.79
C GLY A 160 -10.43 3.02 25.17
N CYS A 161 -11.33 2.67 24.25
CA CYS A 161 -11.35 1.39 23.56
C CYS A 161 -11.01 1.60 22.11
N TYR A 162 -10.07 0.82 21.58
CA TYR A 162 -9.71 0.86 20.17
C TYR A 162 -9.95 -0.52 19.55
N ASP A 163 -10.35 -0.53 18.27
CA ASP A 163 -10.47 -1.77 17.51
C ASP A 163 -9.12 -2.08 16.85
N PRO A 164 -8.43 -3.18 17.20
CA PRO A 164 -7.17 -3.55 16.57
C PRO A 164 -7.33 -3.99 15.10
N GLY A 165 -8.55 -4.11 14.58
CA GLY A 165 -8.81 -4.52 13.19
C GLY A 165 -8.44 -5.97 12.90
N THR A 166 -8.10 -6.74 13.93
CA THR A 166 -7.72 -8.17 13.83
C THR A 166 -8.86 -9.13 14.15
N GLY A 167 -9.94 -8.63 14.75
CA GLY A 167 -11.05 -9.45 15.25
C GLY A 167 -10.74 -10.24 16.53
N ASN A 168 -9.56 -10.03 17.14
CA ASN A 168 -9.06 -10.76 18.32
C ASN A 168 -8.88 -9.88 19.56
N GLY A 169 -9.50 -8.71 19.60
CA GLY A 169 -9.46 -7.81 20.76
C GLY A 169 -10.09 -8.43 22.03
N GLN A 170 -9.64 -7.98 23.19
CA GLN A 170 -10.01 -8.46 24.52
C GLN A 170 -11.53 -8.44 24.79
N TYR A 171 -12.25 -7.52 24.15
CA TYR A 171 -13.70 -7.37 24.28
C TYR A 171 -14.40 -7.53 22.94
N THR A 172 -15.49 -8.29 22.92
CA THR A 172 -16.32 -8.53 21.72
C THR A 172 -17.35 -7.43 21.46
N SER A 173 -17.39 -6.38 22.30
CA SER A 173 -18.27 -5.22 22.09
C SER A 173 -17.67 -3.95 22.68
N LEU A 174 -17.94 -2.82 22.03
CA LEU A 174 -17.52 -1.48 22.46
C LEU A 174 -18.05 -1.16 23.87
N ALA A 175 -19.30 -1.53 24.16
CA ALA A 175 -19.92 -1.28 25.46
C ALA A 175 -19.23 -2.04 26.60
N ALA A 176 -18.84 -3.31 26.37
CA ALA A 176 -18.12 -4.10 27.35
C ALA A 176 -16.71 -3.53 27.63
N CYS A 177 -16.04 -3.03 26.59
CA CYS A 177 -14.75 -2.38 26.76
C CYS A 177 -14.87 -1.03 27.50
N GLN A 178 -15.83 -0.19 27.11
CA GLN A 178 -16.03 1.14 27.71
C GLN A 178 -16.40 1.08 29.20
N ALA A 179 -17.09 0.00 29.62
CA ALA A 179 -17.40 -0.24 31.02
C ALA A 179 -16.16 -0.46 31.90
N VAL A 180 -15.04 -0.89 31.31
CA VAL A 180 -13.77 -1.14 32.02
C VAL A 180 -12.78 0.01 31.83
N CYS A 181 -12.68 0.55 30.62
CA CYS A 181 -11.61 1.49 30.25
C CYS A 181 -12.05 2.97 30.22
N GLY A 182 -13.34 3.24 30.45
CA GLY A 182 -13.89 4.59 30.43
C GLY A 182 -14.02 5.17 29.03
N ILE A 183 -14.56 6.39 28.95
CA ILE A 183 -14.69 7.14 27.70
C ILE A 183 -13.33 7.82 27.45
N PRO A 184 -12.72 7.67 26.26
CA PRO A 184 -11.47 8.37 25.95
C PRO A 184 -11.67 9.87 26.10
N THR A 185 -10.79 10.53 26.86
CA THR A 185 -10.73 11.99 26.89
C THR A 185 -10.24 12.50 25.54
N PRO A 186 -10.79 13.59 24.98
CA PRO A 186 -10.35 14.11 23.69
C PRO A 186 -8.84 14.33 23.64
N SER A 187 -8.20 13.78 22.61
CA SER A 187 -6.76 13.90 22.35
C SER A 187 -6.57 14.21 20.88
N TRP A 188 -5.41 14.69 20.45
CA TRP A 188 -5.22 15.20 19.09
C TRP A 188 -3.91 14.70 18.52
N ASP A 189 -3.97 14.24 17.27
CA ASP A 189 -2.82 13.88 16.45
C ASP A 189 -2.72 14.82 15.26
N CYS A 190 -1.51 14.85 14.68
CA CYS A 190 -1.22 15.68 13.52
C CYS A 190 -1.16 14.87 12.22
N ASN A 191 -1.80 15.37 11.15
CA ASN A 191 -1.59 14.89 9.78
C ASN A 191 -1.41 16.05 8.80
N SER A 192 -1.28 15.73 7.51
CA SER A 192 -1.08 16.70 6.41
C SER A 192 -2.24 17.70 6.20
N THR A 193 -3.40 17.48 6.82
CA THR A 193 -4.58 18.35 6.76
C THR A 193 -4.85 19.11 8.06
N GLY A 194 -4.00 18.94 9.08
CA GLY A 194 -4.11 19.60 10.39
C GLY A 194 -4.39 18.63 11.53
N CYS A 195 -4.86 19.18 12.65
CA CYS A 195 -5.18 18.42 13.85
C CYS A 195 -6.47 17.62 13.69
N TYR A 196 -6.42 16.34 14.06
CA TYR A 196 -7.60 15.49 14.15
C TYR A 196 -7.59 14.71 15.48
N ASP A 197 -8.78 14.42 16.01
CA ASP A 197 -8.91 13.57 17.19
C ASP A 197 -8.95 12.10 16.74
N PRO A 198 -7.98 11.25 17.14
CA PRO A 198 -7.96 9.83 16.79
C PRO A 198 -9.07 9.04 17.49
N GLY A 199 -9.80 9.63 18.45
CA GLY A 199 -10.87 8.97 19.20
C GLY A 199 -10.37 7.92 20.20
N THR A 200 -9.05 7.79 20.35
CA THR A 200 -8.38 6.83 21.24
C THR A 200 -7.97 7.47 22.56
N GLY A 201 -8.11 8.77 22.76
CA GLY A 201 -7.60 9.44 23.97
C GLY A 201 -6.08 9.34 24.18
N MET A 202 -5.33 8.84 23.19
CA MET A 202 -3.88 8.67 23.21
C MET A 202 -3.16 9.51 22.14
N GLY A 203 -3.85 10.49 21.55
CA GLY A 203 -3.22 11.43 20.63
C GLY A 203 -2.05 12.17 21.27
N GLN A 204 -1.06 12.54 20.46
CA GLN A 204 0.18 13.21 20.89
C GLN A 204 -0.06 14.46 21.74
N TYR A 205 -1.20 15.13 21.54
CA TYR A 205 -1.57 16.34 22.23
C TYR A 205 -2.86 16.14 23.03
N THR A 206 -2.84 16.53 24.30
CA THR A 206 -4.01 16.46 25.19
C THR A 206 -5.02 17.58 24.94
N THR A 207 -4.70 18.56 24.08
CA THR A 207 -5.58 19.68 23.73
C THR A 207 -5.43 20.07 22.26
N LEU A 208 -6.51 20.58 21.67
CA LEU A 208 -6.52 21.06 20.28
C LEU A 208 -5.52 22.20 20.07
N ALA A 209 -5.38 23.09 21.04
CA ALA A 209 -4.46 24.22 20.98
C ALA A 209 -2.99 23.77 20.94
N ALA A 210 -2.61 22.78 21.76
CA ALA A 210 -1.26 22.21 21.73
C ALA A 210 -0.98 21.50 20.40
N CYS A 211 -1.98 20.83 19.84
CA CYS A 211 -1.85 20.25 18.50
C CYS A 211 -1.70 21.34 17.44
N GLN A 212 -2.56 22.36 17.41
CA GLN A 212 -2.52 23.42 16.38
C GLN A 212 -1.24 24.26 16.44
N ALA A 213 -0.58 24.33 17.59
CA ALA A 213 0.70 25.01 17.76
C ALA A 213 1.87 24.29 17.06
N ILE A 214 1.75 22.97 16.81
CA ILE A 214 2.83 22.16 16.23
C ILE A 214 2.41 21.54 14.89
N CYS A 215 1.14 21.21 14.74
CA CYS A 215 0.59 20.55 13.58
C CYS A 215 0.21 21.55 12.49
N VAL A 216 1.05 21.59 11.46
CA VAL A 216 0.83 22.34 10.21
C VAL A 216 0.54 23.84 10.42
N SER A 217 1.46 24.53 11.09
CA SER A 217 2.20 25.56 10.37
C SER A 217 3.52 24.90 9.96
N THR A 218 3.68 24.35 8.76
CA THR A 218 3.70 25.08 7.51
C THR A 218 3.56 24.04 6.38
N VAL A 219 2.92 24.39 5.26
CA VAL A 219 3.54 23.99 3.98
C VAL A 219 4.93 24.60 4.09
N SER A 220 5.98 23.80 4.31
CA SER A 220 7.33 24.34 4.32
C SER A 220 7.48 25.01 2.97
N ASN A 221 7.37 26.34 2.94
CA ASN A 221 7.82 27.08 1.79
C ASN A 221 9.28 26.67 1.58
N ALA A 222 9.77 26.64 0.34
CA ALA A 222 11.16 26.22 0.07
C ALA A 222 12.19 26.98 0.95
N CYS A 223 11.83 28.16 1.45
CA CYS A 223 12.60 28.97 2.37
C CYS A 223 12.77 28.39 3.78
N ASP A 224 11.83 27.59 4.28
CA ASP A 224 11.93 26.93 5.60
C ASP A 224 12.86 25.73 5.59
N SER A 225 13.04 25.12 4.43
CA SER A 225 14.01 24.04 4.22
C SER A 225 15.38 24.54 3.76
N MET A 226 15.53 25.84 3.49
CA MET A 226 16.79 26.42 3.04
C MET A 226 17.85 26.31 4.15
N THR A 227 18.91 25.57 3.87
CA THR A 227 20.12 25.53 4.70
C THR A 227 21.21 26.39 4.06
N LEU A 228 22.25 26.76 4.79
CA LEU A 228 23.39 27.47 4.20
C LEU A 228 24.69 26.91 4.76
N VAL A 229 25.56 26.40 3.89
CA VAL A 229 26.82 25.77 4.29
C VAL A 229 27.99 26.62 3.79
N SER A 230 28.98 26.84 4.66
CA SER A 230 30.23 27.48 4.27
C SER A 230 31.28 26.41 3.99
N THR A 231 31.87 26.39 2.79
CA THR A 231 32.94 25.43 2.47
C THR A 231 34.33 25.86 2.89
N GLY A 232 34.49 27.11 3.36
CA GLY A 232 35.80 27.70 3.60
C GLY A 232 36.59 27.94 2.31
N GLY A 233 37.34 29.05 2.28
CA GLY A 233 38.12 29.47 1.12
C GLY A 233 38.33 30.99 1.10
N SER A 234 39.41 31.44 0.46
CA SER A 234 39.59 32.83 0.04
C SER A 234 39.58 32.85 -1.48
N PRO A 235 38.59 33.49 -2.14
CA PRO A 235 37.39 34.08 -1.55
C PRO A 235 36.39 33.07 -0.99
N GLN A 236 35.52 33.51 -0.07
CA GLN A 236 34.52 32.63 0.58
C GLN A 236 33.46 32.19 -0.43
N THR A 237 33.69 31.03 -1.05
CA THR A 237 32.65 30.24 -1.69
C THR A 237 31.71 29.73 -0.61
N ILE A 238 30.49 30.27 -0.58
CA ILE A 238 29.40 29.72 0.22
C ILE A 238 28.77 28.63 -0.64
N LEU A 239 28.73 27.41 -0.09
CA LEU A 239 28.30 26.24 -0.81
C LEU A 239 26.88 25.88 -0.38
N MET A 240 25.98 25.99 -1.33
CA MET A 240 24.70 25.29 -1.41
C MET A 240 23.67 25.68 -0.35
N ALA A 241 22.69 26.46 -0.81
CA ALA A 241 21.37 26.37 -0.24
C ALA A 241 20.64 25.14 -0.79
N GLU A 242 20.55 24.06 -0.01
CA GLU A 242 19.85 22.83 -0.41
C GLU A 242 18.38 22.82 0.05
N VAL A 243 17.47 22.40 -0.83
CA VAL A 243 16.07 22.10 -0.52
C VAL A 243 15.82 20.60 -0.75
N PRO A 244 15.34 19.82 0.24
CA PRO A 244 15.03 18.41 0.07
C PRO A 244 13.89 18.22 -0.94
N ILE A 245 14.20 17.53 -2.05
CA ILE A 245 13.29 17.23 -3.15
C ILE A 245 12.10 16.38 -2.67
N SER A 246 10.92 16.98 -2.56
CA SER A 246 9.70 16.19 -2.70
C SER A 246 8.69 16.73 -3.72
N PHE A 247 8.50 18.03 -3.98
CA PHE A 247 7.43 18.44 -4.94
C PHE A 247 7.61 19.78 -5.68
N MET A 248 8.82 20.33 -5.86
CA MET A 248 8.97 21.72 -6.36
C MET A 248 9.96 21.88 -7.51
N ASP A 249 9.50 22.49 -8.61
CA ASP A 249 10.36 22.96 -9.71
C ASP A 249 10.92 24.34 -9.34
N ILE A 250 12.21 24.37 -8.96
CA ILE A 250 12.90 25.63 -8.66
C ILE A 250 13.19 26.35 -9.99
N HIS A 251 12.67 27.56 -10.11
CA HIS A 251 12.80 28.37 -11.31
C HIS A 251 14.06 29.24 -11.28
N TYR A 252 14.30 29.93 -10.17
CA TYR A 252 15.33 30.98 -10.11
C TYR A 252 15.81 31.25 -8.68
N TRP A 253 17.11 31.45 -8.52
CA TRP A 253 17.74 31.93 -7.29
C TRP A 253 18.41 33.28 -7.52
N ILE A 254 18.36 34.14 -6.49
CA ILE A 254 19.13 35.37 -6.44
C ILE A 254 19.61 35.64 -5.03
N THR A 255 20.86 36.05 -4.90
CA THR A 255 21.44 36.50 -3.63
C THR A 255 21.95 37.91 -3.75
N THR A 256 21.53 38.75 -2.80
CA THR A 256 21.91 40.16 -2.71
C THR A 256 22.51 40.49 -1.36
N ALA A 257 23.52 41.37 -1.35
CA ALA A 257 23.94 42.08 -0.16
C ALA A 257 22.89 43.15 0.26
N PRO A 258 22.93 43.66 1.51
CA PRO A 258 22.00 44.68 1.99
C PRO A 258 22.06 46.00 1.22
N ASP A 259 23.17 46.28 0.53
CA ASP A 259 23.35 47.46 -0.33
C ASP A 259 22.78 47.27 -1.75
N GLY A 260 22.19 46.09 -2.04
CA GLY A 260 21.62 45.73 -3.34
C GLY A 260 22.62 45.11 -4.31
N THR A 261 23.88 44.90 -3.92
CA THR A 261 24.87 44.21 -4.76
C THR A 261 24.47 42.75 -4.96
N VAL A 262 24.38 42.31 -6.21
CA VAL A 262 24.08 40.91 -6.56
C VAL A 262 25.36 40.07 -6.42
N LEU A 263 25.30 39.02 -5.61
CA LEU A 263 26.43 38.14 -5.27
C LEU A 263 26.37 36.78 -5.97
N GLY A 264 25.21 36.45 -6.56
CA GLY A 264 24.98 35.23 -7.33
C GLY A 264 23.55 35.14 -7.84
N GLU A 265 23.40 34.58 -9.03
CA GLU A 265 22.12 34.27 -9.68
C GLU A 265 22.28 32.94 -10.42
N ASP A 266 21.31 32.05 -10.31
CA ASP A 266 21.25 30.83 -11.11
C ASP A 266 19.80 30.34 -11.31
N SER A 267 19.63 29.28 -12.08
CA SER A 267 18.32 28.71 -12.41
C SER A 267 18.41 27.19 -12.43
N LEU A 268 17.32 26.51 -12.06
CA LEU A 268 17.07 25.09 -12.32
C LEU A 268 17.89 24.07 -11.51
N TRP A 269 18.43 24.46 -10.35
CA TRP A 269 19.12 23.52 -9.44
C TRP A 269 18.62 23.66 -8.00
N ASN A 270 18.71 22.57 -7.26
CA ASN A 270 18.40 22.50 -5.83
C ASN A 270 19.52 23.05 -4.94
N SER A 271 20.59 23.58 -5.54
CA SER A 271 21.69 24.25 -4.86
C SER A 271 22.02 25.57 -5.55
N HIS A 272 22.27 26.60 -4.75
CA HIS A 272 22.69 27.93 -5.20
C HIS A 272 24.11 28.22 -4.72
N GLN A 273 25.00 28.64 -5.63
CA GLN A 273 26.38 29.01 -5.31
C GLN A 273 26.56 30.53 -5.36
N ILE A 274 27.13 31.10 -4.31
CA ILE A 274 27.33 32.55 -4.19
C ILE A 274 28.78 32.89 -3.84
N PHE A 275 29.23 34.02 -4.38
CA PHE A 275 30.55 34.56 -4.10
C PHE A 275 30.39 35.81 -3.24
N ASN A 276 30.59 35.65 -1.93
CA ASN A 276 30.51 36.77 -0.99
C ASN A 276 31.80 37.58 -1.00
N ASN A 277 32.02 38.35 -2.07
CA ASN A 277 33.18 39.20 -2.27
C ASN A 277 32.81 40.66 -2.47
N MET A 278 33.52 41.55 -1.79
CA MET A 278 33.54 42.98 -2.11
C MET A 278 34.79 43.38 -2.89
N ASN A 279 34.68 44.47 -3.65
CA ASN A 279 35.81 45.19 -4.26
C ASN A 279 36.80 45.78 -3.21
N ASN A 280 36.41 45.86 -1.92
CA ASN A 280 37.18 46.53 -0.86
C ASN A 280 37.67 45.59 0.28
N GLY A 281 37.68 44.27 0.06
CA GLY A 281 38.49 43.34 0.89
C GLY A 281 37.87 42.78 2.17
N GLN A 282 36.58 42.99 2.45
CA GLN A 282 35.85 42.26 3.51
C GLN A 282 34.53 41.66 2.97
N PRO A 283 34.17 40.42 3.32
CA PRO A 283 32.90 39.81 2.95
C PRO A 283 31.73 40.45 3.71
N TYR A 284 30.51 40.37 3.15
CA TYR A 284 29.29 40.80 3.85
C TYR A 284 28.97 39.83 4.99
N ASP A 285 28.52 40.36 6.13
CA ASP A 285 28.03 39.59 7.28
C ASP A 285 26.54 39.27 7.22
N THR A 286 25.82 39.88 6.27
CA THR A 286 24.39 39.74 6.08
C THR A 286 24.11 39.50 4.60
N LEU A 287 23.30 38.50 4.30
CA LEU A 287 22.96 38.11 2.93
C LEU A 287 21.45 37.92 2.80
N ASN A 288 20.86 38.35 1.70
CA ASN A 288 19.46 38.09 1.38
C ASN A 288 19.38 37.14 0.20
N ILE A 289 18.81 35.95 0.41
CA ILE A 289 18.73 34.88 -0.58
C ILE A 289 17.26 34.63 -0.89
N CYS A 290 16.89 34.81 -2.16
CA CYS A 290 15.54 34.58 -2.64
C CYS A 290 15.50 33.40 -3.61
N ILE A 291 14.46 32.58 -3.48
CA ILE A 291 14.15 31.48 -4.37
C ILE A 291 12.77 31.68 -4.97
N THR A 292 12.66 31.46 -6.27
CA THR A 292 11.38 31.39 -7.00
C THR A 292 11.15 29.96 -7.45
N TYR A 293 9.98 29.42 -7.14
CA TYR A 293 9.60 28.05 -7.44
C TYR A 293 8.17 27.97 -7.97
N ILE A 294 7.85 26.86 -8.62
CA ILE A 294 6.50 26.56 -9.08
C ILE A 294 5.87 25.55 -8.13
N ASP A 295 4.73 25.94 -7.55
CA ASP A 295 3.82 25.04 -6.82
C ASP A 295 2.42 25.18 -7.42
N ASN A 296 1.74 24.07 -7.69
CA ASN A 296 0.40 24.02 -8.27
C ASN A 296 0.21 24.94 -9.51
N ASN A 297 1.21 25.00 -10.41
CA ASN A 297 1.26 25.88 -11.59
C ASN A 297 1.26 27.40 -11.30
N THR A 298 1.65 27.82 -10.09
CA THR A 298 1.83 29.22 -9.70
C THR A 298 3.29 29.51 -9.34
N PHE A 299 3.80 30.67 -9.77
CA PHE A 299 5.14 31.14 -9.37
C PHE A 299 5.07 31.76 -7.98
N ASN A 300 5.84 31.21 -7.06
CA ASN A 300 5.98 31.71 -5.70
C ASN A 300 7.44 32.10 -5.47
N THR A 301 7.67 33.28 -4.90
CA THR A 301 9.00 33.75 -4.52
C THR A 301 9.05 33.93 -3.01
N CYS A 302 10.09 33.40 -2.38
CA CYS A 302 10.34 33.61 -0.96
C CYS A 302 11.81 34.00 -0.73
N CYS A 303 12.07 34.82 0.30
CA CYS A 303 13.38 35.35 0.61
C CYS A 303 13.75 35.07 2.07
N VAL A 304 15.01 34.73 2.31
CA VAL A 304 15.57 34.46 3.62
C VAL A 304 16.79 35.34 3.83
N ILE A 305 16.83 36.02 4.97
CA ILE A 305 18.01 36.78 5.37
C ILE A 305 18.88 35.91 6.25
N TRP A 306 20.17 35.88 5.96
CA TRP A 306 21.19 35.15 6.69
C TRP A 306 22.15 36.13 7.34
N ILE A 307 22.52 35.86 8.60
CA ILE A 307 23.49 36.64 9.35
C ILE A 307 24.64 35.72 9.77
N TRP A 308 25.87 36.19 9.60
CA TRP A 308 27.08 35.51 10.03
C TRP A 308 27.29 35.71 11.54
N ASP A 309 27.32 34.61 12.30
CA ASP A 309 27.76 34.62 13.68
C ASP A 309 29.28 34.38 13.73
N ALA A 310 30.03 35.46 13.96
CA ALA A 310 31.48 35.39 14.07
C ALA A 310 31.99 34.57 15.27
N ASN A 311 31.20 34.37 16.32
CA ASN A 311 31.60 33.59 17.50
C ASN A 311 31.54 32.09 17.23
N LEU A 312 30.50 31.67 16.49
CA LEU A 312 30.25 30.27 16.16
C LEU A 312 30.81 29.87 14.80
N GLY A 313 31.16 30.83 13.95
CA GLY A 313 31.68 30.58 12.60
C GLY A 313 30.63 29.97 11.68
N VAL A 314 29.35 30.27 11.90
CA VAL A 314 28.21 29.71 11.16
C VAL A 314 27.27 30.82 10.71
N TRP A 315 26.50 30.53 9.65
CA TRP A 315 25.40 31.39 9.21
C TRP A 315 24.09 30.99 9.90
N ALA A 316 23.35 31.98 10.38
CA ALA A 316 22.06 31.80 11.01
C ALA A 316 20.95 32.44 10.17
N LYS A 317 19.83 31.73 10.03
CA LYS A 317 18.63 32.20 9.36
C LYS A 317 17.90 33.23 10.24
N MET A 318 17.70 34.45 9.75
CA MET A 318 16.69 35.37 10.29
C MET A 318 15.30 34.82 9.92
N GLY A 319 14.71 34.08 10.85
CA GLY A 319 13.45 33.38 10.64
C GLY A 319 13.20 32.26 11.64
N SER A 320 14.22 31.87 12.41
CA SER A 320 14.07 30.91 13.50
C SER A 320 14.74 31.45 14.78
N VAL A 321 14.22 32.55 15.31
CA VAL A 321 14.34 32.78 16.76
C VAL A 321 13.22 31.96 17.41
N THR A 322 13.50 30.69 17.72
CA THR A 322 12.72 29.92 18.71
C THR A 322 13.09 30.30 20.15
N SER A 323 13.78 31.43 20.34
CA SER A 323 13.84 32.12 21.63
C SER A 323 14.12 33.61 21.43
N ILE A 324 13.08 34.41 21.25
CA ILE A 324 12.97 35.61 22.08
C ILE A 324 12.29 35.11 23.34
N GLY A 325 12.98 35.16 24.47
CA GLY A 325 12.47 34.65 25.74
C GLY A 325 11.03 35.09 25.99
N GLU A 326 10.23 34.14 26.47
CA GLU A 326 8.93 34.30 27.14
C GLU A 326 8.49 35.76 27.31
N ILE A 327 7.60 36.21 26.43
CA ILE A 327 6.58 37.16 26.85
C ILE A 327 5.28 36.38 26.81
N ASP A 328 5.02 35.72 27.92
CA ASP A 328 3.69 35.31 28.31
C ASP A 328 2.69 36.43 28.00
N LEU A 329 1.86 36.20 27.00
CA LEU A 329 0.55 36.84 26.88
C LEU A 329 -0.43 36.05 27.76
N PHE A 330 -0.17 36.04 29.08
CA PHE A 330 -1.27 36.01 30.01
C PHE A 330 -1.97 37.36 29.89
N ASP A 331 -3.31 37.40 29.93
CA ASP A 331 -4.08 38.64 29.98
C ASP A 331 -3.54 39.53 31.11
N LYS A 332 -2.65 40.47 30.77
CA LYS A 332 -1.97 41.31 31.75
C LYS A 332 -2.99 42.27 32.34
N LYS A 333 -3.34 42.05 33.60
CA LYS A 333 -4.24 42.94 34.34
C LYS A 333 -3.50 44.23 34.70
N LEU A 334 -3.92 45.33 34.07
CA LEU A 334 -3.36 46.65 34.29
C LEU A 334 -3.66 47.13 35.72
N ILE A 335 -2.62 47.47 36.48
CA ILE A 335 -2.77 48.09 37.81
C ILE A 335 -2.95 49.60 37.65
N LYS A 336 -1.99 50.26 36.98
CA LYS A 336 -1.95 51.73 36.89
C LYS A 336 -1.14 52.22 35.69
N VAL A 337 -1.44 53.45 35.29
CA VAL A 337 -0.72 54.17 34.23
C VAL A 337 -0.04 55.38 34.86
N VAL A 338 1.25 55.56 34.58
CA VAL A 338 2.04 56.68 35.12
C VAL A 338 2.71 57.49 34.02
N ASP A 339 2.92 58.79 34.28
CA ASP A 339 3.69 59.66 33.41
C ASP A 339 5.21 59.40 33.52
N VAL A 340 6.02 60.10 32.71
CA VAL A 340 7.49 60.02 32.76
C VAL A 340 8.10 60.45 34.10
N LEU A 341 7.32 61.08 34.98
CA LEU A 341 7.73 61.47 36.33
C LEU A 341 7.20 60.51 37.41
N GLY A 342 6.57 59.40 37.01
CA GLY A 342 6.06 58.37 37.90
C GLY A 342 4.74 58.73 38.60
N ARG A 343 4.04 59.78 38.16
CA ARG A 343 2.74 60.18 38.72
C ARG A 343 1.62 59.46 37.99
N GLU A 344 0.63 58.97 38.75
CA GLU A 344 -0.53 58.28 38.20
C GLU A 344 -1.38 59.22 37.33
N THR A 345 -1.76 58.75 36.16
CA THR A 345 -2.44 59.57 35.13
C THR A 345 -3.38 58.73 34.29
N SER A 346 -4.36 59.39 33.65
CA SER A 346 -5.24 58.76 32.67
C SER A 346 -4.54 58.57 31.32
N ILE A 347 -5.08 57.69 30.49
CA ILE A 347 -4.58 57.43 29.14
C ILE A 347 -4.85 58.67 28.26
N ASN A 348 -3.82 59.48 28.03
CA ASN A 348 -3.89 60.64 27.12
C ASN A 348 -2.96 60.45 25.91
N SER A 349 -3.37 61.01 24.77
CA SER A 349 -2.59 61.00 23.54
C SER A 349 -1.46 62.06 23.55
N ASN A 350 -0.47 61.85 22.68
CA ASN A 350 0.72 62.69 22.46
C ASN A 350 1.68 62.84 23.66
N GLN A 351 1.73 61.83 24.53
CA GLN A 351 2.73 61.74 25.60
C GLN A 351 3.21 60.30 25.82
N THR A 352 4.41 60.16 26.39
CA THR A 352 4.94 58.85 26.80
C THR A 352 4.32 58.46 28.13
N LEU A 353 3.74 57.26 28.17
CA LEU A 353 3.10 56.67 29.35
C LEU A 353 3.73 55.32 29.68
N PHE A 354 3.75 54.98 30.97
CA PHE A 354 4.18 53.67 31.46
C PHE A 354 2.98 52.93 32.06
N PHE A 355 2.70 51.75 31.54
CA PHE A 355 1.62 50.86 31.97
C PHE A 355 2.23 49.79 32.87
N ILE A 356 1.77 49.73 34.12
CA ILE A 356 2.28 48.81 35.13
C ILE A 356 1.22 47.73 35.38
N TYR A 357 1.61 46.47 35.24
CA TYR A 357 0.71 45.32 35.33
C TYR A 357 0.89 44.54 36.64
N GLU A 358 -0.08 43.68 36.99
CA GLU A 358 -0.04 42.83 38.20
C GLU A 358 1.15 41.87 38.25
N ASP A 359 1.65 41.45 37.09
CA ASP A 359 2.84 40.60 36.97
C ASP A 359 4.16 41.36 37.22
N GLY A 360 4.10 42.66 37.51
CA GLY A 360 5.25 43.53 37.75
C GLY A 360 5.92 44.04 36.48
N THR A 361 5.42 43.68 35.29
CA THR A 361 5.95 44.18 34.02
C THR A 361 5.53 45.64 33.79
N ILE A 362 6.39 46.37 33.09
CA ILE A 362 6.16 47.78 32.74
C ILE A 362 6.28 47.94 31.22
N GLU A 363 5.23 48.45 30.59
CA GLU A 363 5.23 48.76 29.16
C GLU A 363 5.25 50.27 28.94
N LYS A 364 6.20 50.73 28.11
CA LYS A 364 6.24 52.11 27.63
C LYS A 364 5.41 52.24 26.36
N ARG A 365 4.39 53.09 26.36
CA ARG A 365 3.55 53.38 25.19
C ARG A 365 3.55 54.87 24.86
N TYR A 366 3.53 55.18 23.57
CA TYR A 366 3.30 56.54 23.06
C TYR A 366 2.05 56.50 22.18
N ILE A 367 0.95 57.06 22.67
CA ILE A 367 -0.34 57.00 21.99
C ILE A 367 -0.48 58.26 21.15
N ILE A 368 -0.63 58.12 19.84
CA ILE A 368 -0.83 59.25 18.93
C ILE A 368 -2.31 59.34 18.58
N ASP A 369 -2.95 60.46 18.86
CA ASP A 369 -4.30 60.71 18.35
C ASP A 369 -4.21 61.06 16.87
N ARG A 370 -4.85 60.27 16.01
CA ARG A 370 -5.12 60.68 14.64
C ARG A 370 -6.38 61.54 14.67
N LYS A 371 -6.22 62.87 14.56
CA LYS A 371 -7.34 63.77 14.24
C LYS A 371 -7.86 63.52 12.84
#